data_AF-A0A6N7MC30-F1
#
_entry.id   AF-A0A6N7MC30-F1
#
_cell.length_a   1.000
_cell.length_b   1.000
_cell.length_c   1.000
_cell.angle_alpha   90.00
_cell.angle_beta   90.00
_cell.angle_gamma   90.00
#
_symmetry.space_group_name_H-M   'P 1'
#
loop_
_entity.id
_entity.type
_entity.pdbx_description
1 polymer ?
#
loop_
_entity_poly.entity_id
_entity_poly.type
_entity_poly.pdbx_seq_one_letter_code
_entity_poly.pdbx_strand_id
1 'polypeptide(L)'
;MIRFFKTGLIVGLYFIAFSTGATNYFINSRIGNNSNDGISKESPWMNLVNLGKGIFQPGDSILFANGTSYKGGFIFSCSGTAAKPIVFSGYSLGPDIIITTPRNQLDSLF
;
A
#
# COMPACT_ATOMS: atom_id res chain seq x y z
N MET A 1 -0.81 57.96 -5.71
CA MET A 1 -0.58 57.55 -7.11
C MET A 1 -0.23 56.06 -7.13
N ILE A 2 -1.20 55.21 -7.45
CA ILE A 2 -1.08 53.75 -7.49
C ILE A 2 -0.46 53.35 -8.83
N ARG A 3 0.57 52.49 -8.84
CA ARG A 3 1.08 51.86 -10.06
C ARG A 3 1.10 50.35 -9.86
N PHE A 4 0.15 49.67 -10.51
CA PHE A 4 0.02 48.22 -10.59
C PHE A 4 1.09 47.65 -11.54
N PHE A 5 1.96 46.77 -11.05
CA PHE A 5 2.73 45.88 -11.93
C PHE A 5 1.94 44.59 -12.10
N LYS A 6 1.48 44.37 -13.33
CA LYS A 6 0.82 43.16 -13.82
C LYS A 6 1.87 42.11 -14.19
N THR A 7 1.44 40.84 -14.26
CA THR A 7 2.12 39.61 -14.74
C THR A 7 3.05 38.91 -13.75
N GLY A 8 2.86 37.64 -13.38
CA GLY A 8 1.83 36.66 -13.72
C GLY A 8 1.90 35.52 -12.71
N LEU A 9 0.79 35.26 -12.03
CA LEU A 9 0.62 34.14 -11.13
C LEU A 9 0.57 32.86 -11.97
N ILE A 10 1.69 32.15 -12.10
CA ILE A 10 1.67 30.76 -12.59
C ILE A 10 1.14 29.91 -11.43
N VAL A 11 -0.19 29.81 -11.34
CA VAL A 11 -0.81 28.68 -10.63
C VAL A 11 -0.62 27.48 -11.53
N GLY A 12 0.52 26.82 -11.38
CA GLY A 12 0.72 25.49 -11.94
C GLY A 12 -0.30 24.57 -11.30
N LEU A 13 -1.43 24.35 -11.98
CA LEU A 13 -2.41 23.36 -11.61
C LEU A 13 -1.71 22.00 -11.74
N TYR A 14 -1.19 21.48 -10.62
CA TYR A 14 -0.61 20.15 -10.54
C TYR A 14 -1.77 19.18 -10.81
N PHE A 15 -1.91 18.73 -12.06
CA PHE A 15 -2.82 17.65 -12.41
C PHE A 15 -2.27 16.39 -11.75
N ILE A 16 -2.71 16.12 -10.52
CA ILE A 16 -2.49 14.83 -9.90
C ILE A 16 -3.32 13.86 -10.73
N ALA A 17 -2.64 13.04 -11.54
CA ALA A 17 -3.28 11.94 -12.24
C ALA A 17 -3.85 11.00 -11.19
N PHE A 18 -5.16 11.09 -10.94
CA PHE A 18 -5.84 10.09 -10.14
C PHE A 18 -5.83 8.79 -10.93
N SER A 19 -5.18 7.76 -10.37
CA SER A 19 -5.30 6.41 -10.89
C SER A 19 -6.79 6.06 -10.95
N THR A 20 -7.30 5.77 -12.13
CA THR A 20 -8.70 5.36 -12.34
C THR A 20 -8.93 3.88 -12.00
N GLY A 21 -7.89 3.19 -11.52
CA GLY A 21 -7.93 1.80 -11.09
C GLY A 21 -7.62 1.65 -9.59
N ALA A 22 -8.08 0.52 -9.03
CA ALA A 22 -7.73 0.10 -7.68
C ALA A 22 -6.20 -0.01 -7.52
N THR A 23 -5.68 0.56 -6.44
CA THR A 23 -4.25 0.59 -6.15
C THR A 23 -3.91 -0.37 -5.02
N ASN A 24 -2.80 -1.09 -5.17
CA ASN A 24 -2.26 -1.96 -4.13
C ASN A 24 -1.14 -1.21 -3.39
N TYR A 25 -1.31 -1.04 -2.09
CA TYR A 25 -0.34 -0.42 -1.21
C TYR A 25 0.38 -1.50 -0.40
N PHE A 26 1.70 -1.51 -0.41
CA PHE A 26 2.54 -2.51 0.23
C PHE A 26 3.22 -1.93 1.46
N ILE A 27 3.15 -2.66 2.57
CA ILE A 27 3.75 -2.29 3.83
C ILE A 27 4.66 -3.41 4.27
N ASN A 28 5.91 -3.10 4.61
CA ASN A 28 6.91 -4.06 5.05
C ASN A 28 7.90 -3.42 6.02
N SER A 29 7.85 -3.80 7.30
CA SER A 29 8.73 -3.21 8.30
C SER A 29 10.19 -3.69 8.27
N ARG A 30 10.51 -4.69 7.45
CA ARG A 30 11.88 -5.19 7.30
C ARG A 30 12.69 -4.47 6.22
N ILE A 31 12.05 -4.10 5.11
CA ILE A 31 12.73 -3.51 3.93
C ILE A 31 12.17 -2.15 3.50
N GLY A 32 11.02 -1.73 4.06
CA GLY A 32 10.31 -0.56 3.57
C GLY A 32 10.93 0.77 4.00
N ASN A 33 10.49 1.82 3.33
CA ASN A 33 10.79 3.21 3.66
C ASN A 33 9.52 4.04 3.46
N ASN A 34 9.17 4.91 4.41
CA ASN A 34 7.96 5.74 4.31
C ASN A 34 8.05 6.86 3.25
N SER A 35 9.25 7.13 2.73
CA SER A 35 9.45 7.99 1.55
C SER A 35 9.14 7.29 0.23
N ASN A 36 8.94 5.97 0.23
CA ASN A 36 8.52 5.23 -0.96
C ASN A 36 7.07 5.57 -1.34
N ASP A 37 6.73 5.36 -2.60
CA ASP A 37 5.37 5.46 -3.11
C ASP A 37 4.43 4.39 -2.53
N GLY A 38 4.98 3.24 -2.11
CA GLY A 38 4.24 2.15 -1.50
C GLY A 38 3.42 1.33 -2.49
N ILE A 39 3.55 1.54 -3.80
CA ILE A 39 2.72 0.89 -4.82
C ILE A 39 3.39 -0.33 -5.49
N SER A 40 4.56 -0.73 -5.00
CA SER A 40 5.26 -1.95 -5.42
C SER A 40 5.79 -2.74 -4.22
N LYS A 41 6.07 -4.03 -4.41
CA LYS A 41 6.65 -4.89 -3.36
C LYS A 41 8.10 -4.52 -3.07
N GLU A 42 8.77 -3.89 -4.02
CA GLU A 42 10.17 -3.46 -4.00
C GLU A 42 10.34 -2.10 -3.31
N SER A 43 9.30 -1.26 -3.35
CA SER A 43 9.22 0.05 -2.69
C SER A 43 8.09 0.14 -1.65
N PRO A 44 8.00 -0.76 -0.65
CA PRO A 44 6.91 -0.72 0.33
C PRO A 44 7.13 0.38 1.37
N TRP A 45 6.06 0.80 2.03
CA TRP A 45 6.16 1.63 3.24
C TRP A 45 6.71 0.84 4.42
N MET A 46 7.45 1.50 5.30
CA MET A 46 8.06 0.84 6.46
C MET A 46 7.05 0.60 7.59
N ASN A 47 6.16 1.56 7.83
CA ASN A 47 5.23 1.51 8.96
C ASN A 47 3.86 2.14 8.60
N LEU A 48 3.02 2.32 9.62
CA LEU A 48 1.62 2.70 9.48
C LEU A 48 1.39 4.21 9.24
N VAL A 49 2.43 5.06 9.24
CA VAL A 49 2.29 6.52 9.14
C VAL A 49 1.56 6.95 7.87
N ASN A 50 1.82 6.27 6.75
CA ASN A 50 1.19 6.62 5.48
C ASN A 50 -0.28 6.18 5.42
N LEU A 51 -0.68 5.17 6.19
CA LEU A 51 -2.09 4.75 6.29
C LEU A 51 -2.97 5.80 6.99
N GLY A 52 -2.43 6.54 7.96
CA GLY A 52 -3.16 7.61 8.65
C GLY A 52 -3.20 8.94 7.89
N LYS A 53 -2.45 9.07 6.79
CA LYS A 53 -2.36 10.30 5.97
C LYS A 53 -2.90 10.12 4.56
N GLY A 54 -2.94 8.89 4.07
CA GLY A 54 -3.37 8.56 2.71
C GLY A 54 -4.86 8.76 2.50
N ILE A 55 -5.22 9.08 1.27
CA ILE A 55 -6.60 9.08 0.78
C ILE A 55 -6.75 7.85 -0.11
N PHE A 56 -7.56 6.91 0.32
CA PHE A 56 -7.77 5.63 -0.37
C PHE A 56 -9.14 5.62 -1.05
N GLN A 57 -9.21 5.00 -2.22
CA GLN A 57 -10.40 4.91 -3.05
C GLN A 57 -11.07 3.53 -2.92
N PRO A 58 -12.38 3.41 -3.17
CA PRO A 58 -13.07 2.13 -3.24
C PRO A 58 -12.38 1.16 -4.22
N GLY A 59 -11.99 -0.01 -3.72
CA GLY A 59 -11.27 -1.06 -4.46
C GLY A 59 -9.79 -1.17 -4.11
N ASP A 60 -9.20 -0.17 -3.43
CA ASP A 60 -7.80 -0.22 -3.03
C ASP A 60 -7.51 -1.37 -2.05
N SER A 61 -6.27 -1.85 -2.07
CA SER A 61 -5.80 -2.88 -1.15
C SER A 61 -4.60 -2.40 -0.33
N ILE A 62 -4.60 -2.70 0.95
CA ILE A 62 -3.52 -2.46 1.90
C ILE A 62 -2.93 -3.83 2.27
N LEU A 63 -1.72 -4.09 1.79
CA LEU A 63 -1.07 -5.40 1.81
C LEU A 63 0.14 -5.38 2.76
N PHE A 64 0.07 -6.17 3.81
CA PHE A 64 1.14 -6.31 4.82
C PHE A 64 2.04 -7.50 4.51
N ALA A 65 3.35 -7.30 4.59
CA ALA A 65 4.31 -8.37 4.40
C ALA A 65 4.18 -9.44 5.48
N ASN A 66 3.99 -10.70 5.08
CA ASN A 66 3.92 -11.83 6.00
C ASN A 66 5.23 -11.97 6.80
N GLY A 67 5.13 -12.35 8.07
CA GLY A 67 6.28 -12.52 8.97
C GLY A 67 6.90 -11.20 9.46
N THR A 68 6.22 -10.07 9.26
CA THR A 68 6.62 -8.77 9.79
C THR A 68 5.66 -8.32 10.90
N SER A 69 6.07 -7.30 11.67
CA SER A 69 5.27 -6.73 12.76
C SER A 69 5.32 -5.21 12.71
N TYR A 70 4.25 -4.56 13.16
CA TYR A 70 4.11 -3.11 13.15
C TYR A 70 3.69 -2.62 14.54
N LYS A 71 4.28 -1.50 14.97
CA LYS A 71 3.96 -0.88 16.26
C LYS A 71 3.10 0.36 16.06
N GLY A 72 2.23 0.63 17.04
CA GLY A 72 1.33 1.78 17.04
C GLY A 72 -0.02 1.48 16.40
N GLY A 73 -0.72 2.54 15.99
CA GLY A 73 -2.03 2.49 15.34
C GLY A 73 -2.25 3.72 14.47
N PHE A 74 -3.31 3.68 13.68
CA PHE A 74 -3.74 4.76 12.80
C PHE A 74 -5.26 4.85 12.79
N ILE A 75 -5.78 6.04 12.51
CA ILE A 75 -7.20 6.23 12.23
C ILE A 75 -7.37 6.06 10.72
N PHE A 76 -8.25 5.16 10.31
CA PHE A 76 -8.58 4.95 8.91
C PHE A 76 -9.97 5.54 8.63
N SER A 77 -9.99 6.68 7.93
CA SER A 77 -11.22 7.44 7.65
C SER A 77 -11.79 7.19 6.24
N CYS A 78 -11.13 6.35 5.44
CA CYS A 78 -11.57 5.99 4.10
C CYS A 78 -12.50 4.78 4.15
N SER A 79 -13.47 4.72 3.23
CA SER A 79 -14.38 3.59 3.11
C SER A 79 -14.52 3.16 1.66
N GLY A 80 -14.61 1.86 1.43
CA GLY A 80 -14.98 1.29 0.15
C GLY A 80 -16.49 1.30 -0.06
N THR A 81 -16.92 0.68 -1.15
CA THR A 81 -18.33 0.36 -1.40
C THR A 81 -18.54 -1.15 -1.33
N ALA A 82 -19.79 -1.61 -1.24
CA ALA A 82 -20.10 -3.04 -1.28
C ALA A 82 -19.57 -3.71 -2.57
N ALA A 83 -19.59 -3.00 -3.70
CA ALA A 83 -19.08 -3.49 -4.98
C ALA A 83 -17.54 -3.42 -5.09
N LYS A 84 -16.91 -2.50 -4.36
CA LYS A 84 -15.46 -2.25 -4.39
C LYS A 84 -14.98 -1.93 -2.97
N PRO A 85 -14.79 -2.95 -2.11
CA PRO A 85 -14.31 -2.74 -0.75
C PRO A 85 -12.85 -2.25 -0.76
N ILE A 86 -12.44 -1.59 0.32
CA ILE A 86 -11.02 -1.42 0.62
C ILE A 86 -10.58 -2.65 1.41
N VAL A 87 -9.56 -3.36 0.94
CA VAL A 87 -9.16 -4.66 1.50
C VAL A 87 -7.87 -4.54 2.29
N PHE A 88 -7.83 -5.09 3.50
CA PHE A 88 -6.61 -5.28 4.27
C PHE A 88 -6.24 -6.76 4.23
N SER A 89 -5.03 -7.10 3.80
CA SER A 89 -4.58 -8.50 3.68
C SER A 89 -3.06 -8.65 3.82
N GLY A 90 -2.58 -9.89 3.80
CA GLY A 90 -1.15 -10.22 3.78
C GLY A 90 -0.62 -10.49 2.37
N TYR A 91 0.69 -10.34 2.17
CA TYR A 91 1.39 -10.81 0.98
C TYR A 91 2.68 -11.55 1.30
N SER A 92 2.99 -12.58 0.50
CA SER A 92 4.24 -13.35 0.60
C SER A 92 5.41 -12.58 -0.03
N LEU A 93 6.57 -12.68 0.61
CA LEU A 93 7.82 -12.00 0.23
C LEU A 93 8.66 -12.77 -0.81
N GLY A 94 8.22 -13.95 -1.21
CA GLY A 94 8.90 -14.79 -2.18
C GLY A 94 7.91 -15.73 -2.87
N PRO A 95 8.40 -16.59 -3.80
CA PRO A 95 7.58 -17.68 -4.31
C PRO A 95 7.10 -18.51 -3.13
N ASP A 96 5.83 -18.92 -3.16
CA ASP A 96 5.32 -19.85 -2.16
C ASP A 96 6.23 -21.09 -2.14
N ILE A 97 6.71 -21.48 -0.96
CA ILE A 97 7.45 -22.73 -0.81
C ILE A 97 6.41 -23.85 -0.96
N ILE A 98 6.28 -24.36 -2.18
CA ILE A 98 5.46 -25.54 -2.45
C ILE A 98 6.26 -26.77 -2.02
N ILE A 99 6.06 -27.23 -0.79
CA ILE A 99 6.52 -28.55 -0.39
C ILE A 99 5.63 -29.57 -1.10
N THR A 100 6.09 -30.09 -2.23
CA THR A 100 5.45 -31.23 -2.90
C THR A 100 6.02 -32.50 -2.30
N THR A 101 5.47 -32.97 -1.18
CA THR A 101 5.73 -34.34 -0.72
C THR A 101 4.81 -35.28 -1.51
N PRO A 102 5.34 -36.15 -2.38
CA PRO A 102 4.49 -37.14 -3.04
C PRO A 102 3.94 -38.11 -1.98
N ARG A 103 2.69 -38.53 -2.14
CA ARG A 103 1.93 -39.35 -1.17
C ARG A 103 2.67 -40.63 -0.72
N ASN A 104 3.57 -41.14 -1.57
CA ASN A 104 4.39 -42.33 -1.33
C ASN A 104 5.68 -42.08 -0.53
N GLN A 105 5.86 -40.89 0.04
CA GLN A 105 7.00 -40.53 0.90
C GLN A 105 6.57 -40.11 2.31
N LEU A 106 5.28 -40.27 2.63
CA LEU A 106 4.78 -40.24 4.01
C LEU A 106 4.92 -41.65 4.59
N ASP A 107 6.14 -42.10 4.82
CA ASP A 107 6.33 -43.27 5.68
C ASP A 107 5.83 -42.91 7.09
N SER A 108 5.08 -43.84 7.69
CA SER A 108 4.52 -43.70 9.03
C SER A 108 5.60 -43.22 10.00
N LEU A 109 5.38 -42.08 10.67
CA LEU A 109 6.26 -41.60 11.74
C LEU A 109 6.07 -42.37 13.06
N PHE A 110 5.62 -43.62 12.96
CA PHE A 110 5.45 -44.57 14.05
C PHE A 110 5.95 -45.93 13.59
#